data_AF-A0A3A9C985-F1
#
_entry.id   AF-A0A3A9C985-F1
#
_cell.length_a   1.000
_cell.length_b   1.000
_cell.length_c   1.000
_cell.angle_alpha   90.00
_cell.angle_beta   90.00
_cell.angle_gamma   90.00
#
_symmetry.space_group_name_H-M   'P 1'
#
loop_
_entity.id
_entity.type
_entity.pdbx_description
1 polymer ?
#
loop_
_entity_poly.entity_id
_entity_poly.type
_entity_poly.pdbx_seq_one_letter_code
_entity_poly.pdbx_strand_id
1 'polypeptide(L)'
;MELVSKTEDENDLLYLYSAVIRAVFNDRIEEEEIEQLDVAEIVNTFKAIIEIVDDSVNEKIRDISELLSGGQGGTYEGSAFDEYDRENGYTDEETQEEAWKSYGKALDNILQICIRNMRNSYRDCLESDLSDLLDYVVFQVEYDRETQTKE
;
A
#
# COMPACT_ATOMS: atom_id res chain seq x y z
N MET A 1 -32.02 -15.10 8.76
CA MET A 1 -31.14 -14.22 7.98
C MET A 1 -31.52 -12.80 8.34
N GLU A 2 -30.74 -12.17 9.21
CA GLU A 2 -30.87 -10.73 9.42
C GLU A 2 -30.37 -10.06 8.14
N LEU A 3 -31.31 -9.45 7.42
CA LEU A 3 -31.00 -8.47 6.40
C LEU A 3 -30.33 -7.29 7.10
N VAL A 4 -29.27 -6.77 6.49
CA VAL A 4 -28.40 -5.69 6.96
C VAL A 4 -29.19 -4.67 7.80
N SER A 5 -28.78 -4.55 9.06
CA SER A 5 -29.50 -3.84 10.12
C SER A 5 -29.58 -2.34 9.81
N LYS A 6 -30.74 -1.73 10.11
CA LYS A 6 -31.00 -0.29 9.96
C LYS A 6 -30.27 0.52 11.04
N THR A 7 -28.96 0.62 10.95
CA THR A 7 -28.20 1.70 11.58
C THR A 7 -27.45 2.44 10.46
N GLU A 8 -27.55 3.78 10.41
CA GLU A 8 -27.01 4.58 9.29
C GLU A 8 -25.50 4.33 9.09
N ASP A 9 -24.73 4.09 10.16
CA ASP A 9 -23.27 3.90 10.10
C ASP A 9 -22.81 2.51 9.60
N GLU A 10 -23.56 1.42 9.87
CA GLU A 10 -23.18 0.07 9.41
C GLU A 10 -23.44 -0.13 7.91
N ASN A 11 -24.46 0.54 7.36
CA ASN A 11 -24.73 0.57 5.93
C ASN A 11 -23.61 1.27 5.14
N ASP A 12 -23.03 2.32 5.72
CA ASP A 12 -21.95 3.08 5.06
C ASP A 12 -20.67 2.25 4.91
N LEU A 13 -20.32 1.43 5.91
CA LEU A 13 -19.16 0.52 5.87
C LEU A 13 -19.33 -0.60 4.84
N LEU A 14 -20.52 -1.22 4.78
CA LEU A 14 -20.80 -2.24 3.79
C LEU A 14 -20.80 -1.67 2.37
N TYR A 15 -21.34 -0.46 2.20
CA TYR A 15 -21.27 0.25 0.94
C TYR A 15 -19.82 0.50 0.50
N LEU A 16 -18.94 0.93 1.42
CA LEU A 16 -17.52 1.11 1.16
C LEU A 16 -16.84 -0.21 0.73
N TYR A 17 -17.11 -1.31 1.43
CA TYR A 17 -16.56 -2.62 1.06
C TYR A 17 -17.04 -3.09 -0.31
N SER A 18 -18.33 -2.94 -0.60
CA SER A 18 -18.90 -3.24 -1.91
C SER A 18 -18.27 -2.39 -3.01
N ALA A 19 -18.06 -1.09 -2.78
CA ALA A 19 -17.41 -0.20 -3.73
C ALA A 19 -15.96 -0.63 -4.04
N VAL A 20 -15.20 -1.04 -3.02
CA VAL A 20 -13.82 -1.54 -3.22
C VAL A 20 -13.82 -2.85 -4.00
N ILE A 21 -14.71 -3.79 -3.66
CA ILE A 21 -14.84 -5.05 -4.39
C ILE A 21 -15.11 -4.74 -5.88
N ARG A 22 -16.08 -3.88 -6.18
CA ARG A 22 -16.39 -3.49 -7.57
C ARG A 22 -15.21 -2.87 -8.29
N ALA A 23 -14.51 -1.95 -7.64
CA ALA A 23 -13.34 -1.28 -8.21
C ALA A 23 -12.23 -2.30 -8.57
N VAL A 24 -11.93 -3.25 -7.68
CA VAL A 24 -10.91 -4.28 -7.91
C VAL A 24 -11.28 -5.23 -9.05
N PHE A 25 -12.57 -5.54 -9.18
CA PHE A 25 -13.07 -6.37 -10.29
C PHE A 25 -13.42 -5.54 -11.54
N ASN A 26 -13.03 -4.26 -11.61
CA ASN A 26 -13.26 -3.35 -12.73
C ASN A 26 -14.74 -3.34 -13.18
N ASP A 27 -15.65 -3.21 -12.21
CA ASP A 27 -17.10 -3.18 -12.37
C ASP A 27 -17.69 -4.40 -13.11
N ARG A 28 -16.97 -5.53 -13.14
CA ARG A 28 -17.49 -6.79 -13.70
C ARG A 28 -18.50 -7.50 -12.80
N ILE A 29 -18.58 -7.07 -11.55
CA ILE A 29 -19.53 -7.56 -10.55
C ILE A 29 -20.51 -6.43 -10.31
N GLU A 30 -21.80 -6.71 -10.51
CA GLU A 30 -22.85 -5.72 -10.28
C GLU A 30 -23.14 -5.56 -8.78
N GLU A 31 -23.67 -4.41 -8.39
CA GLU A 31 -23.99 -4.12 -6.99
C GLU A 31 -25.03 -5.09 -6.43
N GLU A 32 -26.03 -5.45 -7.24
CA GLU A 32 -27.07 -6.42 -6.85
C GLU A 32 -26.52 -7.83 -6.65
N GLU A 33 -25.39 -8.19 -7.26
CA GLU A 33 -24.73 -9.48 -7.03
C GLU A 33 -24.01 -9.50 -5.67
N ILE A 34 -23.46 -8.35 -5.25
CA ILE A 34 -22.80 -8.21 -3.95
C ILE A 34 -23.84 -8.12 -2.82
N GLU A 35 -24.96 -7.43 -3.03
CA GLU A 35 -26.06 -7.34 -2.05
C GLU A 35 -26.71 -8.70 -1.72
N GLN A 36 -26.53 -9.70 -2.59
CA GLN A 36 -27.01 -11.07 -2.35
C GLN A 36 -26.09 -11.86 -1.40
N LEU A 37 -24.86 -11.41 -1.19
CA LEU A 37 -23.91 -12.03 -0.27
C LEU A 37 -24.28 -11.69 1.17
N ASP A 38 -23.95 -12.60 2.08
CA ASP A 38 -24.05 -12.26 3.50
C ASP A 38 -22.92 -11.32 3.94
N VAL A 39 -23.12 -10.65 5.07
CA VAL A 39 -22.15 -9.70 5.63
C VAL A 39 -20.77 -10.34 5.84
N ALA A 40 -20.72 -11.62 6.22
CA ALA A 40 -19.44 -12.30 6.45
C ALA A 40 -18.71 -12.58 5.13
N GLU A 41 -19.43 -12.92 4.06
CA GLU A 41 -18.89 -13.09 2.72
C GLU A 41 -18.32 -11.78 2.17
N ILE A 42 -19.03 -10.66 2.32
CA ILE A 42 -18.54 -9.33 1.91
C ILE A 42 -17.26 -8.98 2.66
N VAL A 43 -17.26 -9.10 3.99
CA VAL A 43 -16.10 -8.78 4.83
C VAL A 43 -14.92 -9.70 4.52
N ASN A 44 -15.14 -11.00 4.32
CA ASN A 44 -14.06 -11.95 3.99
C ASN A 44 -13.49 -11.68 2.59
N THR A 45 -14.34 -11.33 1.62
CA THR A 45 -13.90 -10.95 0.28
C THR A 45 -13.03 -9.70 0.34
N PHE A 46 -13.47 -8.68 1.07
CA PHE A 46 -12.71 -7.45 1.27
C PHE A 46 -11.36 -7.73 1.98
N LYS A 47 -11.33 -8.59 2.99
CA LYS A 47 -10.07 -9.02 3.63
C LYS A 47 -9.12 -9.72 2.66
N ALA A 48 -9.62 -10.64 1.85
CA ALA A 48 -8.81 -11.31 0.84
C ALA A 48 -8.23 -10.33 -0.18
N ILE A 49 -9.00 -9.31 -0.57
CA ILE A 49 -8.50 -8.22 -1.43
C ILE A 49 -7.36 -7.47 -0.73
N ILE A 50 -7.51 -7.10 0.55
CA ILE A 50 -6.46 -6.42 1.31
C ILE A 50 -5.19 -7.27 1.35
N GLU A 51 -5.32 -8.56 1.68
CA GLU A 51 -4.18 -9.50 1.72
C GLU A 51 -3.47 -9.58 0.36
N ILE A 52 -4.22 -9.70 -0.74
CA ILE A 52 -3.65 -9.72 -2.09
C ILE A 52 -2.93 -8.41 -2.41
N VAL A 53 -3.50 -7.25 -2.05
CA VAL A 53 -2.86 -5.94 -2.28
C VAL A 53 -1.59 -5.82 -1.44
N ASP A 54 -1.61 -6.32 -0.21
CA ASP A 54 -0.43 -6.28 0.66
C ASP A 54 0.73 -7.09 0.06
N ASP A 55 0.44 -8.33 -0.34
CA ASP A 55 1.41 -9.26 -0.94
C ASP A 55 1.88 -8.80 -2.34
N SER A 56 1.01 -8.22 -3.16
CA SER A 56 1.35 -7.89 -4.57
C SER A 56 1.92 -6.49 -4.77
N VAL A 57 1.56 -5.53 -3.91
CA VAL A 57 1.92 -4.11 -4.08
C VAL A 57 2.70 -3.58 -2.88
N ASN A 58 2.15 -3.71 -1.67
CA ASN A 58 2.77 -3.08 -0.50
C ASN A 58 4.11 -3.72 -0.13
N GLU A 59 4.24 -5.04 -0.26
CA GLU A 59 5.50 -5.77 -0.06
C GLU A 59 6.59 -5.23 -1.01
N LYS A 60 6.29 -5.12 -2.31
CA LYS A 60 7.24 -4.57 -3.30
C LYS A 60 7.64 -3.12 -3.01
N ILE A 61 6.68 -2.27 -2.58
CA ILE A 61 6.98 -0.90 -2.18
C ILE A 61 7.93 -0.89 -0.97
N ARG A 62 7.70 -1.77 0.01
CA ARG A 62 8.55 -1.91 1.19
C ARG A 62 9.96 -2.36 0.80
N ASP A 63 10.07 -3.38 -0.07
CA ASP A 63 11.35 -3.88 -0.60
C ASP A 63 12.12 -2.77 -1.31
N ILE A 64 11.47 -2.03 -2.23
CA ILE A 64 12.09 -0.90 -2.91
C ILE A 64 12.57 0.14 -1.89
N SER A 65 11.76 0.46 -0.87
CA SER A 65 12.13 1.43 0.16
C SER A 65 13.34 0.98 0.98
N GLU A 66 13.41 -0.30 1.36
CA GLU A 66 14.56 -0.89 2.06
C GLU A 66 15.81 -0.91 1.19
N LEU A 67 15.67 -1.29 -0.08
CA LEU A 67 16.76 -1.32 -1.06
C LEU A 67 17.35 0.08 -1.28
N LEU A 68 16.49 1.10 -1.40
CA LEU A 68 16.88 2.50 -1.60
C LEU A 68 17.44 3.15 -0.33
N SER A 69 16.98 2.74 0.85
CA SER A 69 17.51 3.19 2.14
C SER A 69 18.83 2.51 2.52
N GLY A 70 19.36 1.64 1.65
CA GLY A 70 20.72 1.10 1.76
C GLY A 70 20.91 0.05 2.86
N GLY A 71 19.86 -0.67 3.26
CA GLY A 71 19.97 -1.61 4.39
C GLY A 71 20.22 -0.92 5.74
N GLN A 72 20.14 0.41 5.80
CA GLN A 72 19.75 1.12 7.03
C GLN A 72 18.24 1.07 7.16
N GLY A 73 17.68 -0.15 7.14
CA GLY A 73 16.48 -0.42 7.90
C GLY A 73 16.89 -0.29 9.35
N GLY A 74 16.98 0.94 9.84
CA GLY A 74 16.85 1.17 11.26
C GLY A 74 15.48 0.62 11.62
N THR A 75 15.44 -0.63 12.07
CA THR A 75 14.61 -0.89 13.24
C THR A 75 14.92 0.27 14.17
N TYR A 76 13.91 1.08 14.44
CA TYR A 76 14.06 2.15 15.40
C TYR A 76 14.46 1.45 16.70
N GLU A 77 15.76 1.37 16.97
CA GLU A 77 16.29 0.93 18.25
C GLU A 77 15.85 2.02 19.18
N GLY A 78 14.71 1.79 19.85
CA GLY A 78 14.11 2.80 20.68
C GLY A 78 15.17 3.44 21.57
N SER A 79 15.27 4.77 21.51
CA SER A 79 16.16 5.52 22.38
C SER A 79 15.81 5.17 23.82
N ALA A 80 16.82 5.08 24.69
CA ALA A 80 16.62 4.94 26.14
C ALA A 80 15.80 6.10 26.75
N PHE A 81 15.51 7.15 25.95
CA PHE A 81 14.68 8.29 26.30
C PHE A 81 13.28 8.24 25.70
N ASP A 82 12.92 7.30 24.80
CA ASP A 82 11.61 7.30 24.15
C ASP A 82 10.45 7.11 25.13
N GLU A 83 10.66 6.32 26.17
CA GLU A 83 9.65 6.11 27.22
C GLU A 83 9.46 7.39 28.05
N TYR A 84 10.55 8.11 28.32
CA TYR A 84 10.52 9.41 29.00
C TYR A 84 9.90 10.49 28.11
N ASP A 85 10.23 10.52 26.82
CA ASP A 85 9.71 11.49 25.86
C ASP A 85 8.22 11.28 25.61
N ARG A 86 7.75 10.02 25.55
CA ARG A 86 6.33 9.68 25.48
C ARG A 86 5.57 10.04 26.76
N GLU A 87 6.15 9.77 27.93
CA GLU A 87 5.52 10.06 29.23
C GLU A 87 5.45 11.57 29.53
N ASN A 88 6.39 12.36 28.98
CA ASN A 88 6.44 13.81 29.13
C ASN A 88 5.84 14.59 27.93
N GLY A 89 5.32 13.90 26.92
CA GLY A 89 4.65 14.51 25.76
C GLY A 89 5.60 15.21 24.77
N TYR A 90 6.87 14.80 24.71
CA TYR A 90 7.86 15.24 23.72
C TYR A 90 7.82 14.44 22.41
N THR A 91 7.15 13.29 22.40
CA THR A 91 6.88 12.51 21.19
C THR A 91 5.41 12.62 20.83
N ASP A 92 5.09 13.28 19.71
CA ASP A 92 3.78 13.13 19.08
C ASP A 92 3.69 11.68 18.55
N GLU A 93 2.60 10.96 18.84
CA GLU A 93 2.33 9.65 18.22
C GLU A 93 2.48 9.81 16.71
N GLU A 94 3.25 8.92 16.04
CA GLU A 94 3.47 8.93 14.59
C GLU A 94 2.15 9.28 13.89
N THR A 95 2.05 10.52 13.43
CA THR A 95 0.75 11.03 13.03
C THR A 95 0.39 10.40 11.70
N GLN A 96 -0.89 10.19 11.45
CA GLN A 96 -1.37 9.70 10.15
C GLN A 96 -0.77 10.52 8.97
N GLU A 97 -0.48 11.81 9.21
CA GLU A 97 0.20 12.70 8.25
C GLU A 97 1.65 12.30 7.92
N GLU A 98 2.41 11.80 8.89
CA GLU A 98 3.79 11.33 8.68
C GLU A 98 3.83 10.03 7.87
N ALA A 99 2.87 9.13 8.11
CA ALA A 99 2.69 7.93 7.30
C ALA A 99 2.38 8.28 5.83
N TRP A 100 1.43 9.20 5.57
CA TRP A 100 1.10 9.64 4.21
C TRP A 100 2.28 10.33 3.50
N LYS A 101 3.08 11.12 4.21
CA LYS A 101 4.30 11.72 3.64
C LYS A 101 5.32 10.66 3.23
N SER A 102 5.45 9.59 4.03
CA SER A 102 6.33 8.45 3.71
C SER A 102 5.87 7.74 2.43
N TYR A 103 4.57 7.42 2.31
CA TYR A 103 4.00 6.84 1.08
C TYR A 103 4.19 7.74 -0.14
N GLY A 104 3.96 9.04 -0.01
CA GLY A 104 4.19 10.00 -1.10
C GLY A 104 5.64 10.02 -1.57
N LYS A 105 6.59 9.96 -0.64
CA LYS A 105 8.02 9.91 -0.96
C LYS A 105 8.41 8.59 -1.63
N ALA A 106 7.86 7.47 -1.19
CA ALA A 106 8.08 6.17 -1.82
C ALA A 106 7.57 6.18 -3.27
N LEU A 107 6.37 6.70 -3.51
CA LEU A 107 5.80 6.82 -4.85
C LEU A 107 6.62 7.75 -5.76
N ASP A 108 7.08 8.90 -5.26
CA ASP A 108 7.94 9.80 -6.06
C ASP A 108 9.26 9.11 -6.46
N ASN A 109 9.89 8.37 -5.53
CA ASN A 109 11.09 7.62 -5.83
C ASN A 109 10.85 6.55 -6.91
N ILE A 110 9.75 5.79 -6.80
CA ILE A 110 9.36 4.78 -7.79
C ILE A 110 9.19 5.45 -9.17
N LEU A 111 8.42 6.53 -9.25
CA LEU A 111 8.21 7.28 -10.49
C LEU A 111 9.52 7.81 -11.08
N GLN A 112 10.42 8.32 -10.25
CA GLN A 112 11.73 8.80 -10.71
C GLN A 112 12.58 7.66 -11.28
N ILE A 113 12.55 6.45 -10.69
CA ILE A 113 13.24 5.27 -11.24
C ILE A 113 12.64 4.88 -12.59
N CYS A 114 11.31 4.82 -12.69
CA CYS A 114 10.62 4.54 -13.94
C CYS A 114 11.01 5.51 -15.06
N ILE A 115 11.04 6.81 -14.76
CA ILE A 115 11.33 7.84 -15.76
C ILE A 115 12.81 7.85 -16.14
N ARG A 116 13.72 7.76 -15.16
CA ARG A 116 15.16 7.95 -15.39
C ARG A 116 15.85 6.69 -15.87
N ASN A 117 15.61 5.57 -15.20
CA ASN A 117 16.33 4.32 -15.47
C ASN A 117 15.62 3.53 -16.57
N MET A 118 14.29 3.54 -16.56
CA MET A 118 13.47 2.70 -17.44
C MET A 118 12.98 3.46 -18.70
N ARG A 119 13.21 4.78 -18.75
CA ARG A 119 12.79 5.69 -19.84
C ARG A 119 11.29 5.69 -20.11
N ASN A 120 10.48 5.32 -19.13
CA ASN A 120 9.02 5.41 -19.22
C ASN A 120 8.61 6.89 -19.18
N SER A 121 7.58 7.26 -19.94
CA SER A 121 6.94 8.55 -19.70
C SER A 121 6.07 8.49 -18.44
N TYR A 122 5.74 9.65 -17.87
CA TYR A 122 4.81 9.72 -16.75
C TYR A 122 3.45 9.09 -17.09
N ARG A 123 3.00 9.25 -18.34
CA ARG A 123 1.78 8.61 -18.85
C ARG A 123 1.90 7.09 -18.84
N ASP A 124 3.02 6.55 -19.33
CA ASP A 124 3.24 5.10 -19.37
C ASP A 124 3.22 4.52 -17.96
N CYS A 125 3.78 5.24 -16.97
CA CYS A 125 3.74 4.81 -15.57
C CYS A 125 2.32 4.74 -15.01
N LEU A 126 1.44 5.69 -15.39
CA LEU A 126 0.05 5.73 -14.91
C LEU A 126 -0.88 4.73 -15.63
N GLU A 127 -0.56 4.38 -16.87
CA GLU A 127 -1.37 3.44 -17.68
C GLU A 127 -0.89 1.98 -17.54
N SER A 128 0.24 1.74 -16.87
CA SER A 128 0.78 0.40 -16.62
C SER A 128 0.09 -0.31 -15.45
N ASP A 129 0.10 -1.64 -15.48
CA ASP A 129 -0.23 -2.44 -14.30
C ASP A 129 0.79 -2.16 -13.18
N LEU A 130 0.28 -1.83 -12.00
CA LEU A 130 1.13 -1.41 -10.88
C LEU A 130 2.02 -2.55 -10.38
N SER A 131 1.52 -3.78 -10.33
CA SER A 131 2.27 -4.93 -9.86
C SER A 131 3.44 -5.23 -10.80
N ASP A 132 3.19 -5.25 -12.11
CA ASP A 132 4.22 -5.47 -13.13
C ASP A 132 5.26 -4.34 -13.14
N LEU A 133 4.81 -3.09 -12.99
CA LEU A 133 5.69 -1.93 -12.92
C LEU A 133 6.63 -2.02 -11.71
N LEU A 134 6.09 -2.39 -10.54
CA LEU A 134 6.88 -2.53 -9.32
C LEU A 134 7.87 -3.70 -9.41
N ASP A 135 7.50 -4.83 -10.02
CA ASP A 135 8.45 -5.94 -10.25
C ASP A 135 9.66 -5.49 -11.05
N TYR A 136 9.43 -4.68 -12.10
CA TYR A 136 10.50 -4.16 -12.93
C TYR A 136 11.37 -3.14 -12.17
N VAL A 137 10.78 -2.32 -11.30
CA VAL A 137 11.51 -1.39 -10.43
C VAL A 137 12.38 -2.14 -9.42
N VAL A 138 11.84 -3.16 -8.74
CA VAL A 138 12.60 -4.02 -7.80
C VAL A 138 13.84 -4.58 -8.51
N PHE A 139 13.64 -5.22 -9.66
CA PHE A 139 14.73 -5.77 -10.46
C PHE A 139 15.80 -4.73 -10.82
N GLN A 140 15.39 -3.54 -11.27
CA GLN A 140 16.34 -2.50 -11.67
C GLN A 140 17.17 -1.98 -10.49
N VAL A 141 16.54 -1.78 -9.32
CA VAL A 141 17.22 -1.33 -8.11
C VAL A 141 18.24 -2.37 -7.62
N GLU A 142 17.89 -3.65 -7.66
CA GLU A 142 18.81 -4.74 -7.33
C GLU A 142 20.01 -4.78 -8.29
N TYR A 143 19.75 -4.71 -9.59
CA TYR A 143 20.79 -4.69 -10.63
C TYR A 143 21.77 -3.52 -10.45
N ASP A 144 21.27 -2.32 -10.18
CA ASP A 144 22.10 -1.12 -9.96
C ASP A 144 22.96 -1.26 -8.69
N ARG A 145 22.45 -1.88 -7.61
CA ARG A 145 23.25 -2.18 -6.40
C ARG A 145 24.36 -3.19 -6.67
N GLU A 146 24.07 -4.28 -7.37
CA GLU A 146 25.07 -5.31 -7.67
C GLU A 146 26.20 -4.80 -8.56
N THR A 147 25.89 -3.92 -9.50
CA THR A 147 26.88 -3.33 -10.41
C THR A 147 27.77 -2.30 -9.70
N GLN A 148 27.21 -1.47 -8.82
CA GLN A 148 27.99 -0.54 -7.98
C GLN A 148 28.88 -1.23 -6.94
N THR A 149 28.54 -2.44 -6.50
CA THR A 149 29.36 -3.19 -5.52
C THR A 149 30.57 -3.89 -6.16
N LYS A 150 30.60 -3.99 -7.50
CA LYS A 150 31.67 -4.66 -8.27
C LYS A 150 32.71 -3.71 -8.86
N GLU A 151 32.49 -2.40 -8.80
CA GLU A 151 33.46 -1.34 -9.16
C GLU A 151 34.23 -0.85 -7.92
#